data_AF-A0A4Q6C1R0-F1
#
_entry.id   AF-A0A4Q6C1R0-F1
#
_cell.length_a   1.000
_cell.length_b   1.000
_cell.length_c   1.000
_cell.angle_alpha   90.00
_cell.angle_beta   90.00
_cell.angle_gamma   90.00
#
_symmetry.space_group_name_H-M   'P 1'
#
loop_
_entity.id
_entity.type
_entity.pdbx_description
1 polymer ?
#
loop_
_entity_poly.entity_id
_entity_poly.type
_entity_poly.pdbx_seq_one_letter_code
_entity_poly.pdbx_strand_id
1 'polypeptide(L)'
;ERGFYQDVRFGFVLLSEIGGRALSAAINDPGTAIQVIGSATRLLHYWSKGMKKQIPSQTLKFPRLGVKPLAFAEVFQDFFAPISRDGAGFVEVDLKAVRSLNSLALYDELHFSQPSRDQAALFQERAAAALKTNSERSQLTKIQTSPTTLSSSTAQPSKNT
;
A
#
# COMPACT_ATOMS: atom_id res chain seq x y z
N GLU A 1 20.59 -12.83 11.49
CA GLU A 1 19.81 -12.43 10.30
C GLU A 1 18.32 -12.61 10.56
N ARG A 2 17.46 -11.71 10.06
CA ARG A 2 16.01 -11.94 9.96
C ARG A 2 15.72 -12.34 8.52
N GLY A 3 15.20 -13.55 8.30
CA GLY A 3 14.86 -14.05 6.97
C GLY A 3 13.35 -13.97 6.66
N PHE A 4 12.97 -14.12 5.39
CA PHE A 4 11.57 -14.12 4.94
C PHE A 4 10.68 -15.15 5.65
N TYR A 5 11.27 -16.26 6.11
CA TYR A 5 10.56 -17.31 6.85
C TYR A 5 10.30 -16.96 8.32
N GLN A 6 10.96 -15.93 8.85
CA GLN A 6 10.91 -15.54 10.26
C GLN A 6 10.06 -14.29 10.50
N ASP A 7 9.98 -13.37 9.54
CA ASP A 7 9.11 -12.19 9.62
C ASP A 7 8.49 -11.86 8.27
N VAL A 8 7.16 -12.00 8.16
CA VAL A 8 6.41 -11.70 6.93
C VAL A 8 6.52 -10.22 6.56
N ARG A 9 6.76 -9.33 7.53
CA ARG A 9 7.01 -7.89 7.26
C ARG A 9 8.32 -7.64 6.55
N PHE A 10 9.29 -8.54 6.66
CA PHE A 10 10.63 -8.32 6.12
C PHE A 10 10.61 -8.04 4.61
N GLY A 11 9.71 -8.69 3.87
CA GLY A 11 9.54 -8.40 2.44
C GLY A 11 9.09 -6.96 2.15
N PHE A 12 8.22 -6.40 2.99
CA PHE A 12 7.78 -5.01 2.87
C PHE A 12 8.86 -4.01 3.29
N VAL A 13 9.62 -4.33 4.34
CA VAL A 13 10.79 -3.52 4.74
C VAL A 13 11.81 -3.45 3.60
N LEU A 14 12.17 -4.58 2.98
CA LEU A 14 13.07 -4.61 1.83
C LEU A 14 12.55 -3.81 0.64
N LEU A 15 11.26 -3.94 0.32
CA LEU A 15 10.65 -3.13 -0.74
C LEU A 15 10.76 -1.63 -0.41
N SER A 16 10.52 -1.24 0.85
CA SER A 16 10.69 0.14 1.28
C SER A 16 12.14 0.63 1.14
N GLU A 17 13.12 -0.20 1.47
CA GLU A 17 14.55 0.15 1.31
C GLU A 17 14.91 0.36 -0.16
N ILE A 18 14.38 -0.47 -1.07
CA ILE A 18 14.58 -0.30 -2.52
C ILE A 18 13.96 1.02 -2.99
N GLY A 19 12.71 1.29 -2.59
CA GLY A 19 12.02 2.54 -2.92
C GLY A 19 12.73 3.77 -2.37
N GLY A 20 13.11 3.76 -1.10
CA GLY A 20 13.84 4.85 -0.46
C GLY A 20 15.23 5.07 -1.06
N ARG A 21 15.95 4.00 -1.42
CA ARG A 21 17.25 4.12 -2.12
C ARG A 21 17.10 4.78 -3.48
N ALA A 22 16.06 4.42 -4.23
CA ALA A 22 15.76 5.05 -5.52
C ALA A 22 15.50 6.56 -5.38
N LEU A 23 14.87 6.99 -4.27
CA LEU A 23 14.57 8.39 -3.97
C LEU A 23 15.74 9.17 -3.36
N SER A 24 16.85 8.51 -3.04
CA SER A 24 18.02 9.18 -2.48
C SER A 24 18.60 10.23 -3.43
N ALA A 25 19.24 11.26 -2.87
CA ALA A 25 19.85 12.34 -3.66
C ALA A 25 20.86 11.86 -4.71
N ALA A 26 21.48 10.70 -4.50
CA ALA A 26 22.45 10.11 -5.43
C ALA A 26 21.79 9.42 -6.63
N ILE A 27 20.58 8.86 -6.46
CA ILE A 27 19.91 8.06 -7.50
C ILE A 27 18.79 8.84 -8.19
N ASN A 28 17.95 9.55 -7.42
CA ASN A 28 16.90 10.43 -7.93
C ASN A 28 15.99 9.78 -8.99
N ASP A 29 15.57 8.54 -8.75
CA ASP A 29 14.70 7.74 -9.62
C ASP A 29 13.31 7.51 -8.98
N PRO A 30 12.38 8.47 -9.13
CA PRO A 30 11.00 8.31 -8.65
C PRO A 30 10.25 7.18 -9.39
N GLY A 31 10.68 6.81 -10.59
CA GLY A 31 10.06 5.74 -11.39
C GLY A 31 10.15 4.38 -10.71
N THR A 32 11.32 4.04 -10.16
CA THR A 32 11.51 2.81 -9.37
C THR A 32 10.66 2.83 -8.10
N ALA A 33 10.59 3.95 -7.38
CA ALA A 33 9.74 4.06 -6.19
C ALA A 33 8.26 3.83 -6.50
N ILE A 34 7.76 4.39 -7.61
CA ILE A 34 6.39 4.16 -8.11
C ILE A 34 6.12 2.67 -8.40
N GLN A 35 7.08 1.97 -9.01
CA GLN A 35 6.96 0.54 -9.28
C GLN A 35 6.92 -0.28 -7.99
N VAL A 36 7.77 0.06 -7.02
CA VAL A 36 7.81 -0.54 -5.68
C VAL A 36 6.47 -0.37 -4.97
N ILE A 37 5.90 0.85 -4.94
CA ILE A 37 4.56 1.12 -4.39
C ILE A 37 3.50 0.25 -5.07
N GLY A 38 3.54 0.15 -6.40
CA GLY A 38 2.62 -0.71 -7.16
C GLY A 38 2.72 -2.18 -6.78
N SER A 39 3.93 -2.69 -6.59
CA SER A 39 4.18 -4.08 -6.18
C SER A 39 3.70 -4.36 -4.76
N ALA A 40 4.01 -3.49 -3.80
CA ALA A 40 3.51 -3.61 -2.43
C ALA A 40 1.97 -3.55 -2.35
N THR A 41 1.34 -2.67 -3.13
CA THR A 41 -0.12 -2.57 -3.24
C THR A 41 -0.73 -3.90 -3.69
N ARG A 42 -0.17 -4.53 -4.73
CA ARG A 42 -0.63 -5.84 -5.22
C ARG A 42 -0.43 -6.95 -4.18
N LEU A 43 0.71 -6.95 -3.47
CA LEU A 43 0.97 -7.91 -2.40
C LEU A 43 -0.06 -7.79 -1.27
N LEU A 44 -0.39 -6.58 -0.83
CA LEU A 44 -1.42 -6.34 0.18
C LEU A 44 -2.81 -6.79 -0.28
N HIS A 45 -3.18 -6.55 -1.54
CA HIS A 45 -4.42 -7.09 -2.11
C HIS A 45 -4.45 -8.62 -2.10
N TYR A 46 -3.37 -9.27 -2.53
CA TYR A 46 -3.29 -10.74 -2.51
C TYR A 46 -3.35 -11.30 -1.09
N TRP A 47 -2.72 -10.62 -0.13
CA TRP A 47 -2.77 -11.00 1.27
C TRP A 47 -4.19 -10.92 1.84
N SER A 48 -4.87 -9.78 1.69
CA SER A 48 -6.27 -9.63 2.14
C SER A 48 -7.18 -10.66 1.45
N LYS A 49 -7.02 -10.88 0.15
CA LYS A 49 -7.77 -11.92 -0.59
C LYS A 49 -7.52 -13.32 -0.03
N GLY A 50 -6.29 -13.63 0.34
CA GLY A 50 -5.90 -14.90 0.97
C GLY A 50 -6.55 -15.09 2.34
N MET A 51 -6.59 -14.04 3.17
CA MET A 51 -7.24 -14.08 4.49
C MET A 51 -8.75 -14.30 4.41
N LYS A 52 -9.40 -13.76 3.37
CA LYS A 52 -10.84 -13.96 3.14
C LYS A 52 -11.18 -15.40 2.69
N LYS A 53 -10.21 -16.22 2.27
CA LYS A 53 -10.44 -17.63 1.96
C LYS A 53 -10.61 -18.42 3.25
N GLN A 54 -11.83 -18.85 3.55
CA GLN A 54 -12.09 -19.79 4.64
C GLN A 54 -11.44 -21.14 4.29
N ILE A 55 -10.43 -21.55 5.07
CA ILE A 55 -9.88 -22.91 5.01
C ILE A 55 -10.74 -23.76 5.96
N PRO A 56 -11.49 -24.77 5.47
CA PRO A 56 -12.32 -25.61 6.33
C PRO A 56 -11.45 -26.25 7.41
N SER A 57 -11.89 -26.20 8.67
CA SER A 57 -11.09 -26.63 9.84
C SER A 57 -10.62 -28.09 9.76
N GLN A 58 -11.33 -28.95 9.03
CA GLN A 58 -10.95 -30.34 8.74
C GLN A 58 -9.71 -30.50 7.83
N THR A 59 -9.23 -29.42 7.20
CA THR A 59 -8.06 -29.45 6.30
C THR A 59 -6.78 -28.89 6.95
N LEU A 60 -6.84 -28.45 8.21
CA LEU A 60 -5.68 -27.93 8.93
C LEU A 60 -4.74 -29.07 9.35
N LYS A 61 -3.59 -29.20 8.69
CA LYS A 61 -2.54 -30.18 9.04
C LYS A 61 -1.96 -29.99 10.44
N PHE A 62 -2.01 -28.77 11.00
CA PHE A 62 -1.41 -28.44 12.30
C PHE A 62 -2.33 -27.54 13.15
N PRO A 63 -3.36 -28.09 13.82
CA PRO A 63 -4.38 -27.32 14.53
C PRO A 63 -3.90 -26.61 15.80
N ARG A 64 -2.72 -27.00 16.35
CA ARG A 64 -2.14 -26.40 17.56
C ARG A 64 -1.04 -25.37 17.29
N LEU A 65 -0.73 -25.10 16.03
CA LEU A 65 0.27 -24.10 15.67
C LEU A 65 -0.42 -22.72 15.57
N GLY A 66 -0.22 -21.88 16.58
CA GLY A 66 -0.67 -20.49 16.59
C GLY A 66 0.50 -19.54 16.38
N VAL A 67 0.31 -18.52 15.54
CA VAL A 67 1.28 -17.42 15.34
C VAL A 67 0.60 -16.12 15.76
N LYS A 68 1.35 -15.17 16.31
CA LYS A 68 0.80 -13.85 16.65
C LYS A 68 0.22 -13.20 15.37
N PRO A 69 -1.04 -12.71 15.39
CA PRO A 69 -1.59 -12.00 14.25
C PRO A 69 -0.72 -10.79 13.93
N LEU A 70 -0.34 -10.65 12.67
CA LEU A 70 0.39 -9.48 12.23
C LEU A 70 -0.55 -8.29 12.12
N ALA A 71 -0.17 -7.15 12.71
CA ALA A 71 -0.94 -5.93 12.58
C ALA A 71 -0.63 -5.25 11.24
N PHE A 72 -1.63 -5.12 10.37
CA PHE A 72 -1.47 -4.41 9.08
C PHE A 72 -1.01 -2.97 9.26
N ALA A 73 -1.38 -2.31 10.35
CA ALA A 73 -0.87 -0.99 10.69
C ALA A 73 0.67 -0.93 10.70
N GLU A 74 1.33 -1.94 11.27
CA GLU A 74 2.80 -2.03 11.29
C GLU A 74 3.37 -2.22 9.87
N VAL A 75 2.77 -3.10 9.06
CA VAL A 75 3.19 -3.31 7.66
C VAL A 75 3.10 -2.02 6.85
N PHE A 76 1.99 -1.29 7.01
CA PHE A 76 1.77 -0.04 6.31
C PHE A 76 2.77 1.01 6.77
N GLN A 77 3.01 1.12 8.07
CA GLN A 77 4.00 2.04 8.63
C GLN A 77 5.42 1.71 8.13
N ASP A 78 5.84 0.45 8.23
CA ASP A 78 7.18 0.00 7.84
C ASP A 78 7.43 0.22 6.34
N PHE A 79 6.42 0.08 5.50
CA PHE A 79 6.54 0.26 4.06
C PHE A 79 6.40 1.72 3.60
N PHE A 80 5.35 2.40 4.01
CA PHE A 80 4.99 3.70 3.45
C PHE A 80 5.71 4.86 4.14
N ALA A 81 6.02 4.77 5.43
CA ALA A 81 6.59 5.90 6.16
C ALA A 81 7.99 6.30 5.66
N PRO A 82 8.93 5.39 5.32
CA PRO A 82 10.21 5.79 4.75
C PRO A 82 10.06 6.40 3.35
N ILE A 83 9.23 5.81 2.49
CA ILE A 83 8.95 6.32 1.14
C ILE A 83 8.33 7.72 1.21
N SER A 84 7.39 7.94 2.13
CA SER A 84 6.77 9.24 2.33
C SER A 84 7.77 10.32 2.77
N ARG A 85 8.81 9.94 3.54
CA ARG A 85 9.85 10.87 3.99
C ARG A 85 10.77 11.22 2.82
N ASP A 86 11.28 10.21 2.14
CA ASP A 86 12.29 10.36 1.09
C ASP A 86 11.67 10.89 -0.21
N GLY A 87 10.38 10.62 -0.43
CA GLY A 87 9.62 10.96 -1.63
C GLY A 87 8.87 12.28 -1.58
N ALA A 88 8.88 13.01 -0.45
CA ALA A 88 8.01 14.17 -0.21
C ALA A 88 8.14 15.30 -1.26
N GLY A 89 9.27 15.38 -1.97
CA GLY A 89 9.51 16.36 -3.03
C GLY A 89 9.05 15.91 -4.42
N PHE A 90 8.59 14.67 -4.58
CA PHE A 90 8.20 14.06 -5.85
C PHE A 90 6.69 13.86 -5.90
N VAL A 91 6.00 14.82 -6.49
CA VAL A 91 4.53 14.82 -6.54
C VAL A 91 3.99 13.52 -7.16
N GLU A 92 4.65 12.96 -8.19
CA GLU A 92 4.24 11.71 -8.82
C GLU A 92 4.29 10.49 -7.89
N VAL A 93 5.25 10.47 -6.95
CA VAL A 93 5.38 9.42 -5.93
C VAL A 93 4.27 9.57 -4.90
N ASP A 94 4.04 10.78 -4.40
CA ASP A 94 2.99 11.07 -3.43
C ASP A 94 1.61 10.74 -4.00
N LEU A 95 1.33 11.17 -5.24
CA LEU A 95 0.07 10.88 -5.93
C LEU A 95 -0.13 9.37 -6.13
N LYS A 96 0.94 8.64 -6.46
CA LYS A 96 0.87 7.19 -6.60
C LYS A 96 0.57 6.52 -5.25
N ALA A 97 1.26 6.93 -4.20
CA ALA A 97 1.08 6.39 -2.85
C ALA A 97 -0.33 6.63 -2.32
N VAL A 98 -0.82 7.87 -2.36
CA VAL A 98 -2.16 8.23 -1.86
C VAL A 98 -3.25 7.48 -2.64
N ARG A 99 -3.14 7.34 -3.97
CA ARG A 99 -4.09 6.54 -4.76
C ARG A 99 -4.06 5.05 -4.37
N SER A 100 -2.87 4.49 -4.18
CA SER A 100 -2.71 3.12 -3.72
C SER A 100 -3.32 2.91 -2.33
N LEU A 101 -3.09 3.82 -1.39
CA LEU A 101 -3.66 3.77 -0.04
C LEU A 101 -5.20 3.87 -0.06
N ASN A 102 -5.75 4.79 -0.85
CA ASN A 102 -7.21 4.89 -1.03
C ASN A 102 -7.80 3.61 -1.64
N SER A 103 -7.14 3.02 -2.64
CA SER A 103 -7.55 1.74 -3.23
C SER A 103 -7.53 0.60 -2.22
N LEU A 104 -6.51 0.55 -1.36
CA LEU A 104 -6.41 -0.45 -0.28
C LEU A 104 -7.51 -0.26 0.77
N ALA A 105 -7.79 0.99 1.17
CA ALA A 105 -8.84 1.31 2.13
C ALA A 105 -10.22 0.84 1.66
N LEU A 106 -10.52 1.04 0.36
CA LEU A 106 -11.79 0.62 -0.25
C LEU A 106 -11.88 -0.90 -0.43
N TYR A 107 -10.75 -1.59 -0.63
CA TYR A 107 -10.73 -3.03 -0.89
C TYR A 107 -10.95 -3.88 0.36
N ASP A 108 -10.41 -3.44 1.50
CA ASP A 108 -10.57 -4.10 2.79
C ASP A 108 -10.83 -3.05 3.87
N GLU A 109 -12.09 -2.66 3.98
CA GLU A 109 -12.49 -1.60 4.91
C GLU A 109 -12.19 -1.97 6.38
N LEU A 110 -12.30 -3.26 6.73
CA LEU A 110 -12.05 -3.74 8.08
C LEU A 110 -10.58 -3.66 8.48
N HIS A 111 -9.67 -4.08 7.58
CA HIS A 111 -8.26 -4.22 7.94
C HIS A 111 -7.37 -3.07 7.44
N PHE A 112 -7.73 -2.43 6.33
CA PHE A 112 -6.85 -1.47 5.64
C PHE A 112 -7.33 -0.02 5.73
N SER A 113 -8.60 0.25 6.03
CA SER A 113 -9.14 1.62 6.00
C SER A 113 -8.37 2.59 6.90
N GLN A 114 -8.22 2.27 8.19
CA GLN A 114 -7.52 3.16 9.12
C GLN A 114 -6.01 3.27 8.82
N PRO A 115 -5.24 2.16 8.66
CA PRO A 115 -3.83 2.25 8.28
C PRO A 115 -3.58 3.03 6.99
N SER A 116 -4.45 2.86 5.98
CA SER A 116 -4.36 3.60 4.73
C SER A 116 -4.54 5.10 4.95
N ARG A 117 -5.53 5.51 5.74
CA ARG A 117 -5.83 6.92 6.03
C ARG A 117 -4.68 7.57 6.78
N ASP A 118 -4.13 6.88 7.79
CA ASP A 118 -3.01 7.39 8.59
C ASP A 118 -1.77 7.65 7.71
N GLN A 119 -1.42 6.70 6.85
CA GLN A 119 -0.28 6.88 5.94
C GLN A 119 -0.57 7.94 4.87
N ALA A 120 -1.80 8.02 4.35
CA ALA A 120 -2.16 9.02 3.34
C ALA A 120 -2.06 10.45 3.92
N ALA A 121 -2.46 10.64 5.18
CA ALA A 121 -2.27 11.90 5.89
C ALA A 121 -0.79 12.28 6.03
N LEU A 122 0.08 11.31 6.35
CA LEU A 122 1.51 11.55 6.47
C LEU A 122 2.16 11.96 5.13
N PHE A 123 1.74 11.33 4.02
CA PHE A 123 2.16 11.74 2.67
C PHE A 123 1.76 13.20 2.38
N GLN A 124 0.53 13.59 2.70
CA GLN A 124 0.07 14.96 2.48
C GLN A 124 0.81 15.98 3.34
N GLU A 125 1.01 15.69 4.63
CA GLU A 125 1.73 16.57 5.54
C GLU A 125 3.14 16.87 5.00
N ARG A 126 3.87 15.82 4.61
CA ARG A 126 5.24 15.96 4.12
C ARG A 126 5.31 16.60 2.74
N ALA A 127 4.41 16.23 1.84
CA ALA A 127 4.32 16.85 0.52
C ALA A 127 3.97 18.34 0.61
N ALA A 128 3.10 18.74 1.53
CA ALA A 128 2.79 20.14 1.78
C ALA A 128 4.02 20.94 2.22
N ALA A 129 4.90 20.32 3.03
CA ALA A 129 6.15 20.93 3.48
C ALA A 129 7.25 20.98 2.40
N ALA A 130 7.31 19.98 1.51
CA ALA A 130 8.42 19.83 0.56
C ALA A 130 8.12 20.34 -0.87
N LEU A 131 6.88 20.23 -1.35
CA LEU A 131 6.50 20.67 -2.70
C LEU A 131 6.50 22.20 -2.81
N LYS A 132 7.05 22.71 -3.91
CA LYS A 132 7.27 24.16 -4.10
C LYS A 132 6.04 24.88 -4.63
N THR A 133 5.23 24.22 -5.45
CA THR A 133 4.11 24.87 -6.13
C THR A 133 2.77 24.56 -5.48
N ASN A 134 1.88 25.56 -5.46
CA ASN A 134 0.49 25.35 -5.01
C ASN A 134 -0.30 24.41 -5.93
N SER A 135 0.09 24.32 -7.21
CA SER A 135 -0.54 23.43 -8.18
C SER A 135 -0.36 21.96 -7.77
N GLU A 136 0.87 21.55 -7.45
CA GLU A 136 1.19 20.18 -7.02
C GLU A 136 0.49 19.82 -5.71
N ARG A 137 0.53 20.70 -4.70
CA ARG A 137 -0.19 20.51 -3.42
C ARG A 137 -1.70 20.34 -3.63
N SER A 138 -2.29 21.09 -4.55
CA SER A 138 -3.71 21.01 -4.87
C SER A 138 -4.10 19.68 -5.51
N GLN A 139 -3.20 19.02 -6.26
CA GLN A 139 -3.47 17.71 -6.86
C GLN A 139 -3.65 16.63 -5.79
N LEU A 140 -2.80 16.63 -4.75
CA LEU A 140 -2.90 15.68 -3.63
C LEU A 140 -4.18 15.86 -2.81
N THR A 141 -4.62 17.10 -2.63
CA THR A 141 -5.85 17.41 -1.89
C THR A 141 -7.09 16.87 -2.63
N LYS A 142 -7.15 17.05 -3.96
CA LYS A 142 -8.28 16.59 -4.80
C LYS A 142 -8.49 15.07 -4.81
N ILE A 143 -7.42 14.29 -4.63
CA ILE A 143 -7.50 12.82 -4.65
C ILE A 143 -8.17 12.27 -3.39
N GLN A 144 -8.03 12.93 -2.24
CA GLN A 144 -8.72 12.50 -1.02
C GLN A 144 -10.22 12.80 -1.04
N THR A 145 -10.62 13.92 -1.64
CA THR A 145 -12.05 14.30 -1.74
C THR A 145 -12.82 13.49 -2.77
N SER A 146 -12.11 12.77 -3.65
CA SER A 146 -12.70 11.96 -4.71
C SER A 146 -12.60 10.47 -4.33
N PRO A 147 -13.59 9.88 -3.64
CA PRO A 147 -13.61 8.44 -3.46
C PRO A 147 -13.67 7.81 -4.85
N THR A 148 -12.59 7.14 -5.25
CA THR A 148 -12.48 6.51 -6.57
C THR A 148 -13.56 5.43 -6.66
N THR A 149 -14.66 5.72 -7.36
CA THR A 149 -15.71 4.76 -7.68
C THR A 149 -15.16 3.77 -8.70
N LEU A 150 -14.66 2.63 -8.22
CA LEU A 150 -14.33 1.51 -9.08
C LEU A 150 -15.66 0.93 -9.61
N SER A 151 -16.02 1.34 -10.84
CA SER A 151 -17.07 0.72 -11.63
C SER A 151 -16.72 -0.75 -11.86
N SER A 152 -17.42 -1.65 -11.18
CA SER A 152 -17.41 -3.07 -11.47
C SER A 152 -18.13 -3.32 -12.79
N SER A 153 -17.36 -3.45 -13.87
CA SER A 153 -17.84 -4.04 -15.13
C SER A 153 -18.13 -5.52 -14.90
N THR A 154 -19.34 -5.82 -14.47
CA THR A 154 -19.86 -7.19 -14.35
C THR A 154 -20.01 -7.78 -15.75
N ALA A 155 -19.15 -8.74 -16.09
CA ALA A 155 -19.31 -9.58 -17.26
C ALA A 155 -20.63 -10.38 -17.15
N GLN A 156 -21.57 -10.14 -18.06
CA GLN A 156 -22.71 -11.03 -18.29
C GLN A 156 -22.24 -12.32 -18.97
N PRO A 157 -22.66 -13.50 -18.53
CA PRO A 157 -22.51 -14.71 -19.33
C PRO A 157 -23.61 -14.74 -20.40
N SER A 158 -23.17 -14.83 -21.66
CA SER A 158 -24.02 -15.16 -22.81
C SER A 158 -24.74 -16.50 -22.56
N LYS A 159 -26.08 -16.47 -22.57
CA LYS A 159 -26.91 -17.66 -22.73
C LYS A 159 -27.05 -17.91 -24.23
N ASN A 160 -26.36 -18.93 -24.74
CA ASN A 160 -26.75 -19.57 -25.99
C ASN A 160 -27.93 -20.51 -25.69
N THR A 161 -29.04 -20.27 -26.39
CA THR A 161 -30.07 -21.26 -26.71
C THR A 161 -30.27 -21.21 -28.21
#